data_AF-A0A7J3BJ74-F1
#
_entry.id   AF-A0A7J3BJ74-F1
#
_cell.length_a   1.000
_cell.length_b   1.000
_cell.length_c   1.000
_cell.angle_alpha   90.00
_cell.angle_beta   90.00
_cell.angle_gamma   90.00
#
_symmetry.space_group_name_H-M   'P 1'
#
loop_
_entity.id
_entity.type
_entity.pdbx_description
1 polymer ?
#
loop_
_entity_poly.entity_id
_entity_poly.type
_entity_poly.pdbx_seq_one_letter_code
_entity_poly.pdbx_strand_id
1 'polypeptide(L)'
;MPTVSNVDNVLSDILGRYSSRQYLMRILQEIQSVYGYLPREALEKLSNIMRIPLSDIINVATFYHQYKLEPPGYYIFLVCMGTACHLKGNQDNYKVLRDALGIKGGTTSPDGLVSVERARCFGCCSLAPVIMVVSRDGSERYLHGYVNVQEARKLALKYRGLTSSKRKSGV
;
A
#
# COMPACT_ATOMS: atom_id res chain seq x y z
N MET A 1 -10.91 10.46 10.32
CA MET A 1 -9.44 10.39 10.19
C MET A 1 -8.85 10.37 11.60
N PRO A 2 -7.93 9.46 11.97
CA PRO A 2 -7.27 9.59 13.26
C PRO A 2 -6.15 10.64 13.12
N THR A 3 -6.37 11.78 13.79
CA THR A 3 -5.43 12.89 13.95
C THR A 3 -4.28 12.50 14.88
N VAL A 4 -3.21 13.30 14.86
CA VAL A 4 -1.92 13.14 15.57
C VAL A 4 -2.05 12.77 17.05
N SER A 5 -3.18 13.12 17.69
CA SER A 5 -3.53 12.78 19.08
C SER A 5 -3.78 11.28 19.33
N ASN A 6 -4.00 10.48 18.29
CA ASN A 6 -4.28 9.04 18.42
C ASN A 6 -3.00 8.18 18.42
N VAL A 7 -1.88 8.73 17.93
CA VAL A 7 -0.60 8.00 17.82
C VAL A 7 -0.06 7.66 19.21
N ASP A 8 -0.16 8.58 20.16
CA ASP A 8 0.36 8.38 21.52
C ASP A 8 -0.45 7.34 22.31
N ASN A 9 -1.78 7.35 22.17
CA ASN A 9 -2.66 6.35 22.80
C ASN A 9 -2.44 4.95 22.21
N VAL A 10 -2.29 4.85 20.89
CA VAL A 10 -2.02 3.57 20.23
C VAL A 10 -0.63 3.04 20.60
N LEU A 11 0.41 3.89 20.59
CA LEU A 11 1.76 3.45 20.97
C LEU A 11 1.86 3.06 22.44
N SER A 12 1.24 3.83 23.35
CA SER A 12 1.27 3.51 24.78
C SER A 12 0.56 2.18 25.10
N ASP A 13 -0.58 1.90 24.44
CA ASP A 13 -1.28 0.61 24.59
C ASP A 13 -0.43 -0.56 24.05
N ILE A 14 0.22 -0.39 22.89
CA ILE A 14 1.09 -1.41 22.30
C ILE A 14 2.33 -1.65 23.19
N LEU A 15 2.95 -0.58 23.70
CA LEU A 15 4.16 -0.65 24.52
C LEU A 15 3.90 -1.17 25.93
N GLY A 16 2.67 -1.00 26.44
CA GLY A 16 2.20 -1.66 27.67
C GLY A 16 2.12 -3.18 27.53
N ARG A 17 1.90 -3.68 26.31
CA ARG A 17 1.92 -5.12 26.00
C ARG A 17 3.31 -5.64 25.65
N TYR A 18 4.15 -4.81 25.02
CA TYR A 18 5.46 -5.21 24.51
C TYR A 18 6.51 -4.10 24.65
N SER A 19 7.49 -4.28 25.54
CA SER A 19 8.46 -3.20 25.87
C SER A 19 9.92 -3.52 25.50
N SER A 20 10.21 -4.69 24.94
CA SER A 20 11.58 -5.13 24.64
C SER A 20 11.89 -5.08 23.13
N ARG A 21 13.17 -4.92 22.78
CA ARG A 21 13.66 -4.92 21.38
C ARG A 21 13.25 -6.17 20.61
N GLN A 22 13.03 -7.28 21.31
CA GLN A 22 12.61 -8.56 20.72
C GLN A 22 11.22 -8.48 20.07
N TYR A 23 10.38 -7.54 20.52
CA TYR A 23 9.03 -7.33 20.01
C TYR A 23 8.94 -6.22 18.97
N LEU A 24 10.07 -5.62 18.53
CA LEU A 24 10.06 -4.51 17.57
C LEU A 24 9.27 -4.84 16.29
N MET A 25 9.42 -6.05 15.76
CA MET A 25 8.65 -6.50 14.59
C MET A 25 7.13 -6.52 14.86
N ARG A 26 6.72 -7.02 16.04
CA ARG A 26 5.31 -7.07 16.45
C ARG A 26 4.72 -5.67 16.59
N ILE A 27 5.48 -4.76 17.19
CA ILE A 27 5.10 -3.35 17.36
C ILE A 27 4.93 -2.67 16.00
N LEU A 28 5.89 -2.85 15.08
CA LEU A 28 5.78 -2.33 13.72
C LEU A 28 4.56 -2.90 12.98
N GLN A 29 4.26 -4.18 13.15
CA GLN A 29 3.06 -4.80 12.58
C GLN A 29 1.76 -4.19 13.15
N GLU A 30 1.67 -3.95 14.46
CA GLU A 30 0.48 -3.32 15.06
C GLU A 30 0.34 -1.86 14.59
N ILE A 31 1.42 -1.09 14.53
CA ILE A 31 1.41 0.27 13.97
C ILE A 31 0.92 0.23 12.51
N GLN A 32 1.48 -0.65 11.70
CA GLN A 32 1.06 -0.78 10.30
C GLN A 32 -0.39 -1.25 10.16
N SER A 33 -0.90 -2.08 11.07
CA SER A 33 -2.30 -2.51 11.09
C SER A 33 -3.25 -1.34 11.34
N VAL A 34 -2.88 -0.42 12.24
CA VAL A 34 -3.68 0.77 12.57
C VAL A 34 -3.60 1.84 11.46
N TYR A 35 -2.41 2.11 10.94
CA TYR A 35 -2.20 3.22 10.00
C TYR A 35 -2.27 2.80 8.52
N GLY A 36 -2.09 1.52 8.21
CA GLY A 36 -1.92 0.96 6.86
C GLY A 36 -0.50 1.12 6.29
N TYR A 37 0.37 1.86 6.98
CA TYR A 37 1.77 2.14 6.66
C TYR A 37 2.51 2.53 7.95
N LEU A 38 3.82 2.74 7.87
CA LEU A 38 4.65 3.16 8.99
C LEU A 38 4.98 4.66 8.86
N PRO A 39 4.18 5.55 9.49
CA PRO A 39 4.48 6.98 9.46
C PRO A 39 5.78 7.27 10.21
N ARG A 40 6.61 8.17 9.65
CA ARG A 40 7.90 8.55 10.23
C ARG A 40 7.77 9.07 11.66
N GLU A 41 6.74 9.87 11.95
CA GLU A 41 6.46 10.38 13.29
C GLU A 41 6.25 9.26 14.33
N ALA A 42 5.58 8.16 13.95
CA ALA A 42 5.39 7.02 14.84
C ALA A 42 6.71 6.26 15.08
N LEU A 43 7.57 6.16 14.06
CA LEU A 43 8.89 5.54 14.19
C LEU A 43 9.83 6.37 15.07
N GLU A 44 9.80 7.70 14.94
CA GLU A 44 10.58 8.63 15.76
C GLU A 44 10.12 8.57 17.23
N LYS A 45 8.81 8.54 17.48
CA LYS A 45 8.27 8.32 18.83
C LYS A 45 8.67 6.96 19.39
N LEU A 46 8.57 5.89 18.59
CA LEU A 46 8.98 4.55 19.00
C LEU A 46 10.47 4.49 19.38
N SER A 47 11.32 5.16 18.59
CA SER A 47 12.76 5.30 18.85
C SER A 47 13.02 5.95 20.21
N ASN A 48 12.33 7.04 20.52
CA ASN A 48 12.46 7.76 21.79
C ASN A 48 12.01 6.91 22.99
N ILE A 49 10.91 6.16 22.85
CA ILE A 49 10.36 5.38 23.97
C ILE A 49 11.18 4.11 24.23
N MET A 50 11.54 3.37 23.17
CA MET A 50 12.31 2.13 23.31
C MET A 50 13.82 2.37 23.49
N ARG A 51 14.28 3.62 23.34
CA ARG A 51 15.70 4.01 23.34
C ARG A 51 16.52 3.22 22.29
N ILE A 52 15.92 2.94 21.15
CA ILE A 52 16.56 2.29 20.00
C ILE A 52 16.83 3.36 18.94
N PRO A 53 18.01 3.41 18.30
CA PRO A 53 18.27 4.36 17.22
C PRO A 53 17.24 4.24 16.10
N LEU A 54 16.75 5.38 15.59
CA LEU A 54 15.81 5.42 14.47
C LEU A 54 16.34 4.67 13.24
N SER A 55 17.66 4.73 13.01
CA SER A 55 18.34 4.01 11.93
C SER A 55 18.12 2.49 12.02
N ASP A 56 18.17 1.91 13.22
CA ASP A 56 17.95 0.48 13.41
C ASP A 56 16.50 0.10 13.11
N ILE A 57 15.55 0.95 13.52
CA ILE A 57 14.13 0.74 13.27
C ILE A 57 13.83 0.82 11.76
N ILE A 58 14.39 1.81 11.06
CA ILE A 58 14.27 1.94 9.61
C ILE A 58 14.95 0.78 8.89
N ASN A 59 16.11 0.31 9.37
CA ASN A 59 16.78 -0.86 8.81
C ASN A 59 15.88 -2.11 8.91
N VAL A 60 15.24 -2.34 10.05
CA VAL A 60 14.30 -3.46 10.21
C VAL A 60 13.07 -3.27 9.31
N ALA A 61 12.51 -2.06 9.24
CA ALA A 61 11.35 -1.77 8.40
C ALA A 61 11.65 -1.93 6.90
N THR A 62 12.84 -1.55 6.44
CA THR A 62 13.25 -1.71 5.03
C THR A 62 13.68 -3.14 4.69
N PHE A 63 14.17 -3.90 5.66
CA PHE A 63 14.62 -5.28 5.46
C PHE A 63 13.48 -6.24 5.11
N TYR A 64 12.31 -6.07 5.74
CA TYR A 64 11.14 -6.92 5.47
C TYR A 64 10.17 -6.24 4.50
N HIS A 65 9.96 -6.85 3.33
CA HIS A 65 9.02 -6.38 2.29
C HIS A 65 7.56 -6.19 2.73
N GLN A 66 7.17 -6.72 3.89
CA GLN A 66 5.82 -6.58 4.43
C GLN A 66 5.54 -5.13 4.90
N TYR A 67 6.58 -4.42 5.37
CA TYR A 67 6.42 -3.08 5.90
C TYR A 67 6.35 -2.05 4.77
N LYS A 68 5.36 -1.16 4.85
CA LYS A 68 5.19 -0.02 3.94
C LYS A 68 5.58 1.25 4.65
N LEU A 69 6.67 1.90 4.21
CA LEU A 69 7.16 3.16 4.76
C LEU A 69 6.40 4.36 4.20
N GLU A 70 5.91 4.24 2.98
CA GLU A 70 5.14 5.28 2.31
C GLU A 70 3.64 4.98 2.43
N PRO A 71 2.80 6.02 2.57
CA PRO A 71 1.36 5.84 2.58
C PRO A 71 0.92 5.25 1.23
N PRO A 72 0.24 4.10 1.21
CA PRO A 72 -0.37 3.62 -0.01
C PRO A 72 -1.45 4.62 -0.45
N GLY A 73 -1.59 4.76 -1.77
CA GLY A 73 -2.71 5.48 -2.35
C GLY A 73 -4.03 4.89 -1.87
N TYR A 74 -5.10 5.70 -1.93
CA TYR A 74 -6.44 5.26 -1.56
C TYR A 74 -6.89 4.00 -2.31
N TYR A 75 -6.51 3.87 -3.59
CA TYR A 75 -6.68 2.64 -4.37
C TYR A 75 -5.35 2.03 -4.77
N ILE A 76 -5.19 0.73 -4.55
CA ILE A 76 -4.00 -0.04 -4.87
C ILE A 76 -4.33 -1.01 -6.01
N PHE A 77 -3.69 -0.81 -7.16
CA PHE A 77 -3.73 -1.70 -8.31
C PHE A 77 -2.66 -2.77 -8.15
N LEU A 78 -3.10 -3.99 -7.89
CA LEU A 78 -2.28 -5.19 -7.80
C LEU A 78 -2.31 -5.91 -9.15
N VAL A 79 -1.22 -5.79 -9.91
CA VAL A 79 -1.09 -6.43 -11.23
C VAL A 79 -0.50 -7.83 -11.07
N CYS A 80 -1.22 -8.85 -11.51
CA CYS A 80 -0.75 -10.24 -11.42
C CYS A 80 0.45 -10.48 -12.33
N MET A 81 1.59 -10.84 -11.74
CA MET A 81 2.81 -11.23 -12.47
C MET A 81 3.02 -12.75 -12.50
N GLY A 82 1.95 -13.54 -12.29
CA GLY A 82 2.01 -15.00 -12.45
C GLY A 82 2.24 -15.40 -13.91
N THR A 83 2.77 -16.60 -14.15
CA THR A 83 3.23 -17.06 -15.48
C THR A 83 2.19 -16.88 -16.59
N ALA A 84 0.93 -17.27 -16.35
CA ALA A 84 -0.15 -17.12 -17.34
C ALA A 84 -0.46 -15.65 -17.66
N CYS A 85 -0.44 -14.76 -16.66
CA CYS A 85 -0.65 -13.33 -16.88
C CYS A 85 0.56 -12.68 -17.56
N HIS A 86 1.77 -13.11 -17.20
CA HIS A 86 3.00 -12.62 -17.81
C HIS A 86 3.05 -12.97 -19.31
N LEU A 87 2.76 -14.22 -19.68
CA LEU A 87 2.71 -14.68 -21.07
C LEU A 87 1.64 -13.96 -21.90
N LYS A 88 0.50 -13.59 -21.29
CA LYS A 88 -0.55 -12.81 -21.95
C LYS A 88 -0.29 -11.29 -21.98
N GLY A 89 0.91 -10.83 -21.62
CA GLY A 89 1.30 -9.42 -21.75
C GLY A 89 0.85 -8.50 -20.61
N ASN A 90 0.57 -9.04 -19.41
CA ASN A 90 0.18 -8.19 -18.26
C ASN A 90 1.30 -7.22 -17.82
N GLN A 91 2.54 -7.45 -18.28
CA GLN A 91 3.64 -6.51 -18.09
C GLN A 91 3.41 -5.20 -18.86
N ASP A 92 2.77 -5.24 -20.03
CA ASP A 92 2.45 -4.03 -20.79
C ASP A 92 1.30 -3.26 -20.15
N ASN A 93 0.31 -3.97 -19.60
CA ASN A 93 -0.72 -3.37 -18.76
C ASN A 93 -0.12 -2.63 -17.56
N TYR A 94 0.88 -3.22 -16.89
CA TYR A 94 1.58 -2.58 -15.78
C TYR A 94 2.27 -1.27 -16.20
N LYS A 95 2.99 -1.28 -17.34
CA LYS A 95 3.65 -0.06 -17.87
C LYS A 95 2.62 1.02 -18.19
N VAL A 96 1.56 0.65 -18.91
CA VAL A 96 0.52 1.58 -19.34
C VAL A 96 -0.23 2.18 -18.15
N LEU A 97 -0.49 1.41 -17.10
CA LEU A 97 -1.06 1.92 -15.85
C LEU A 97 -0.15 2.97 -15.21
N ARG A 98 1.16 2.69 -15.12
CA ARG A 98 2.12 3.63 -14.56
C ARG A 98 2.21 4.91 -15.38
N ASP A 99 2.25 4.80 -16.70
CA ASP A 99 2.32 5.93 -17.62
C ASP A 99 1.06 6.80 -17.53
N ALA A 100 -0.12 6.18 -17.53
CA ALA A 100 -1.40 6.86 -17.41
C ALA A 100 -1.57 7.57 -16.05
N LEU A 101 -0.95 7.04 -15.00
CA LEU A 101 -0.97 7.61 -13.64
C LEU A 101 0.22 8.53 -13.34
N GLY A 102 1.17 8.68 -14.28
CA GLY A 102 2.36 9.52 -14.11
C GLY A 102 3.41 8.99 -13.11
N ILE A 103 3.44 7.68 -12.84
CA ILE A 103 4.32 7.07 -11.84
C ILE A 103 5.72 6.80 -12.44
N LYS A 104 6.62 7.79 -12.34
CA LYS A 104 7.99 7.69 -12.84
C LYS A 104 8.94 6.89 -11.94
N GLY A 105 8.78 7.00 -10.62
CA GLY A 105 9.56 6.27 -9.60
C GLY A 105 8.66 5.80 -8.47
N GLY A 106 9.00 4.67 -7.83
CA GLY A 106 8.17 4.06 -6.77
C GLY A 106 6.91 3.37 -7.29
N THR A 107 5.89 3.30 -6.42
CA THR A 107 4.61 2.61 -6.67
C THR A 107 3.40 3.53 -6.58
N THR A 108 3.51 4.73 -6.00
CA THR A 108 2.37 5.64 -5.76
C THR A 108 2.37 6.82 -6.74
N SER A 109 1.18 7.23 -7.19
CA SER A 109 1.00 8.41 -8.04
C SER A 109 1.37 9.69 -7.29
N PRO A 110 1.83 10.75 -8.00
CA PRO A 110 2.14 12.04 -7.37
C PRO A 110 0.93 12.68 -6.69
N ASP A 111 -0.28 12.31 -7.11
CA ASP A 111 -1.53 12.74 -6.46
C ASP A 111 -1.77 12.05 -5.09
N GLY A 112 -1.02 10.99 -4.76
CA GLY A 112 -1.19 10.20 -3.53
C GLY A 112 -2.48 9.38 -3.47
N LEU A 113 -3.22 9.29 -4.58
CA LEU A 113 -4.56 8.69 -4.62
C LEU A 113 -4.53 7.23 -5.09
N VAL A 114 -3.56 6.87 -5.93
CA VAL A 114 -3.50 5.57 -6.57
C VAL A 114 -2.08 5.01 -6.49
N SER A 115 -1.96 3.74 -6.09
CA SER A 115 -0.71 3.00 -6.15
C SER A 115 -0.82 1.85 -7.14
N VAL A 116 0.27 1.51 -7.82
CA VAL A 116 0.39 0.39 -8.74
C VAL A 116 1.54 -0.50 -8.28
N GLU A 117 1.19 -1.70 -7.82
CA GLU A 117 2.12 -2.70 -7.30
C GLU A 117 2.07 -3.98 -8.15
N ARG A 118 3.19 -4.68 -8.19
CA ARG A 118 3.26 -6.01 -8.79
C ARG A 118 2.87 -7.02 -7.73
N ALA A 119 1.87 -7.84 -8.01
CA ALA A 119 1.45 -8.90 -7.12
C ALA A 119 1.87 -10.27 -7.64
N ARG A 120 1.99 -11.21 -6.71
CA ARG A 120 2.14 -12.64 -7.03
C ARG A 120 0.84 -13.18 -7.63
N CYS A 121 0.89 -14.42 -8.10
CA CYS A 121 -0.25 -15.08 -8.72
C CYS A 121 -1.47 -15.11 -7.78
N PHE A 122 -2.64 -14.72 -8.30
CA PHE A 122 -3.91 -14.80 -7.59
C PHE A 122 -4.62 -16.15 -7.74
N GLY A 123 -4.07 -17.07 -8.55
CA GLY A 123 -4.71 -18.34 -8.87
C GLY A 123 -5.84 -18.26 -9.92
N CYS A 124 -6.20 -17.07 -10.38
CA CYS A 124 -7.27 -16.85 -11.36
C CYS A 124 -6.77 -16.93 -12.83
N CYS A 125 -6.03 -17.98 -13.18
CA CYS A 125 -5.41 -18.10 -14.50
C CYS A 125 -6.43 -18.16 -15.67
N SER A 126 -7.65 -18.63 -15.40
CA SER A 126 -8.77 -18.63 -16.37
C SER A 126 -9.14 -17.23 -16.85
N LEU A 127 -8.96 -16.21 -15.99
CA LEU A 127 -9.31 -14.81 -16.26
C LEU A 127 -8.08 -13.97 -16.68
N ALA A 128 -6.94 -14.60 -16.94
CA ALA A 128 -5.71 -13.89 -17.30
C ALA A 128 -5.91 -13.08 -18.61
N PRO A 129 -5.42 -11.82 -18.69
CA PRO A 129 -4.68 -11.05 -17.68
C PRO A 129 -5.55 -10.50 -16.54
N VAL A 130 -5.05 -10.59 -15.29
CA VAL A 130 -5.79 -10.19 -14.08
C VAL A 130 -5.14 -8.99 -13.39
N ILE A 131 -5.98 -8.02 -13.00
CA ILE A 131 -5.62 -6.89 -12.15
C ILE A 131 -6.65 -6.79 -11.02
N MET A 132 -6.17 -6.69 -9.78
CA MET A 132 -7.02 -6.48 -8.61
C MET A 132 -6.88 -5.05 -8.12
N VAL A 133 -7.99 -4.37 -7.85
CA VAL A 133 -8.00 -3.06 -7.21
C VAL A 133 -8.49 -3.22 -5.79
N VAL A 134 -7.69 -2.75 -4.83
CA VAL A 134 -7.99 -2.83 -3.39
C VAL A 134 -8.06 -1.42 -2.82
N SER A 135 -9.09 -1.12 -2.03
CA SER A 135 -9.11 0.13 -1.26
C SER A 135 -8.13 0.04 -0.09
N ARG A 136 -7.57 1.18 0.31
CA ARG A 136 -6.65 1.28 1.44
C ARG A 136 -7.24 0.69 2.74
N ASP A 137 -8.54 0.85 2.96
CA ASP A 137 -9.23 0.34 4.15
C ASP A 137 -9.54 -1.17 4.07
N GLY A 138 -9.21 -1.82 2.96
CA GLY A 138 -9.43 -3.25 2.73
C GLY A 138 -10.90 -3.64 2.54
N SER A 139 -11.82 -2.69 2.63
CA SER A 139 -13.28 -2.85 2.52
C SER A 139 -13.75 -3.17 1.10
N GLU A 140 -13.06 -2.65 0.08
CA GLU A 140 -13.42 -2.81 -1.32
C GLU A 140 -12.29 -3.58 -2.04
N ARG A 141 -12.63 -4.71 -2.65
CA ARG A 141 -11.72 -5.48 -3.52
C ARG A 141 -12.41 -5.83 -4.82
N TYR A 142 -11.90 -5.32 -5.92
CA TYR A 142 -12.45 -5.54 -7.26
C TYR A 142 -11.43 -6.30 -8.11
N LEU A 143 -11.80 -7.49 -8.57
CA LEU A 143 -10.99 -8.29 -9.48
C LEU A 143 -11.44 -8.03 -10.91
N HIS A 144 -10.51 -7.55 -11.75
CA HIS A 144 -10.71 -7.32 -13.18
C HIS A 144 -9.96 -8.39 -13.97
N GLY A 145 -10.69 -9.20 -14.72
CA GLY A 145 -10.15 -10.22 -15.62
C GLY A 145 -10.17 -9.77 -17.08
N TYR A 146 -9.46 -10.50 -17.94
CA TYR A 146 -9.33 -10.24 -19.38
C TYR A 146 -8.84 -8.83 -19.73
N VAL A 147 -8.07 -8.21 -18.83
CA VAL A 147 -7.69 -6.80 -18.96
C VAL A 147 -6.72 -6.61 -20.12
N ASN A 148 -7.13 -5.79 -21.09
CA ASN A 148 -6.27 -5.32 -22.17
C ASN A 148 -5.68 -3.92 -21.87
N VAL A 149 -4.75 -3.47 -22.72
CA VAL A 149 -4.06 -2.18 -22.57
C VAL A 149 -5.03 -0.99 -22.55
N GLN A 150 -6.11 -1.04 -23.34
CA GLN A 150 -7.11 0.02 -23.40
C GLN A 150 -7.97 0.06 -22.13
N GLU A 151 -8.34 -1.11 -21.62
CA GLU A 151 -9.06 -1.27 -20.36
C GLU A 151 -8.22 -0.85 -19.18
N ALA A 152 -6.93 -1.17 -19.15
CA ALA A 152 -6.00 -0.67 -18.14
C ALA A 152 -6.00 0.88 -18.08
N ARG A 153 -5.97 1.56 -19.23
CA ARG A 153 -6.10 3.03 -19.28
C ARG A 153 -7.45 3.51 -18.76
N LYS A 154 -8.55 2.87 -19.18
CA LYS A 154 -9.91 3.21 -18.69
C LYS A 154 -10.02 3.02 -17.18
N LEU A 155 -9.46 1.95 -16.63
CA LEU A 155 -9.43 1.68 -15.19
C LEU A 155 -8.65 2.78 -14.46
N ALA A 156 -7.45 3.15 -14.93
CA ALA A 156 -6.68 4.25 -14.32
C ALA A 156 -7.49 5.55 -14.26
N LEU A 157 -8.15 5.94 -15.35
CA LEU A 157 -8.96 7.16 -15.41
C LEU A 157 -10.22 7.08 -14.51
N LYS A 158 -10.91 5.93 -14.52
CA LYS A 158 -12.11 5.70 -13.71
C LYS A 158 -11.82 5.85 -12.22
N TYR A 159 -10.78 5.18 -11.73
CA TYR A 159 -10.44 5.23 -10.30
C TYR A 159 -9.81 6.58 -9.92
N ARG A 160 -9.11 7.26 -10.82
CA ARG A 160 -8.69 8.66 -10.60
C ARG A 160 -9.90 9.58 -10.39
N GLY A 161 -10.94 9.46 -11.21
CA GLY A 161 -12.18 10.24 -11.07
C GLY A 161 -12.98 9.93 -9.80
N LEU A 162 -13.10 8.65 -9.42
CA LEU A 162 -13.77 8.22 -8.19
C LEU A 162 -13.10 8.78 -6.94
N THR A 163 -11.76 8.89 -6.95
CA THR A 163 -11.02 9.40 -5.80
C THR A 163 -11.12 10.92 -5.68
N SER A 164 -11.23 11.66 -6.79
CA SER A 164 -11.54 13.09 -6.80
C SER A 164 -12.90 13.42 -6.17
N SER A 165 -13.88 12.51 -6.30
CA SER A 165 -15.19 12.65 -5.65
C SER A 165 -15.13 12.35 -4.15
N LYS A 166 -14.38 11.32 -3.72
CA LYS A 166 -14.20 10.99 -2.30
C LYS A 166 -13.38 12.07 -1.54
N ARG A 167 -12.49 12.81 -2.22
CA ARG A 167 -11.76 13.96 -1.63
C ARG A 167 -12.68 15.11 -1.19
N LYS A 168 -13.87 15.26 -1.78
CA LYS A 168 -14.86 16.31 -1.39
C LYS A 168 -15.74 15.94 -0.19
N SER A 169 -15.70 14.69 0.27
CA SER A 169 -16.57 14.20 1.36
C SER A 169 -15.83 13.91 2.67
N GLY A 170 -14.54 14.25 2.77
CA GLY A 170 -13.73 14.06 3.98
C GLY A 170 -13.28 15.39 4.58
N VAL A 171 -14.21 16.08 5.26
CA VAL A 171 -13.91 17.00 6.37
C VAL A 171 -14.17 16.24 7.66
#